data_AF-A0A7C5SKN0-F1
#
_entry.id   AF-A0A7C5SKN0-F1
#
_cell.length_a   1.000
_cell.length_b   1.000
_cell.length_c   1.000
_cell.angle_alpha   90.00
_cell.angle_beta   90.00
_cell.angle_gamma   90.00
#
_symmetry.space_group_name_H-M   'P 1'
#
loop_
_entity.id
_entity.type
_entity.pdbx_description
1 polymer ?
#
loop_
_entity_poly.entity_id
_entity_poly.type
_entity_poly.pdbx_seq_one_letter_code
_entity_poly.pdbx_strand_id
1 'polypeptide(L)'
;MNRENTLLVFSLSSNRSLNWALSLINSKNQENLWIVVDEKTMKTLARRNIVKTLGEKILVFSGRNFEEFSLRLLVLSKPDEIYVCDERGVLEPVIRLLRALRVSIREC
;
A
#
# COMPACT_ATOMS: atom_id res chain seq x y z
N MET A 1 -12.67 20.96 -0.84
CA MET A 1 -12.80 19.50 -1.02
C MET A 1 -11.89 18.84 -0.02
N ASN A 2 -12.41 18.03 0.90
CA ASN A 2 -11.56 17.22 1.77
C ASN A 2 -10.72 16.30 0.87
N ARG A 3 -9.40 16.39 1.01
CA ARG A 3 -8.44 15.54 0.31
C ARG A 3 -8.34 14.24 1.10
N GLU A 4 -9.09 13.23 0.70
CA GLU A 4 -9.02 11.91 1.35
C GLU A 4 -7.65 11.27 1.09
N ASN A 5 -6.94 10.93 2.16
CA ASN A 5 -5.66 10.21 2.10
C ASN A 5 -5.93 8.72 1.86
N THR A 6 -5.36 8.17 0.79
CA THR A 6 -5.49 6.76 0.45
C THR A 6 -4.22 6.02 0.78
N LEU A 7 -4.34 4.89 1.50
CA LEU A 7 -3.27 3.93 1.68
C LEU A 7 -3.57 2.64 0.91
N LEU A 8 -2.64 2.25 0.04
CA LEU A 8 -2.67 0.98 -0.67
C LEU A 8 -1.66 0.02 -0.04
N VAL A 9 -2.04 -1.22 0.23
CA VAL A 9 -1.18 -2.23 0.89
C VAL A 9 -1.18 -3.49 0.06
N PHE A 10 -0.07 -3.77 -0.63
CA PHE A 10 -0.03 -4.76 -1.70
C PHE A 10 1.12 -5.78 -1.57
N SER A 11 0.74 -7.06 -1.49
CA SER A 11 1.56 -8.19 -1.87
C SER A 11 0.91 -8.97 -3.00
N LEU A 12 1.37 -8.72 -4.23
CA LEU A 12 0.72 -9.17 -5.47
C LEU A 12 1.51 -10.30 -6.12
N SER A 13 0.83 -11.40 -6.38
CA SER A 13 1.32 -12.61 -7.05
C SER A 13 0.61 -12.90 -8.38
N SER A 14 -0.64 -12.47 -8.54
CA SER A 14 -1.48 -12.71 -9.72
C SER A 14 -1.61 -11.49 -10.64
N ASN A 15 -1.83 -11.73 -11.94
CA ASN A 15 -2.11 -10.67 -12.91
C ASN A 15 -3.44 -9.95 -12.61
N ARG A 16 -4.42 -10.65 -12.03
CA ARG A 16 -5.71 -10.08 -11.64
C ARG A 16 -5.51 -9.00 -10.59
N SER A 17 -4.78 -9.32 -9.52
CA SER A 17 -4.50 -8.40 -8.42
C SER A 17 -3.57 -7.26 -8.83
N LEU A 18 -2.65 -7.50 -9.77
CA LEU A 18 -1.87 -6.44 -10.40
C LEU A 18 -2.76 -5.46 -11.17
N ASN A 19 -3.69 -5.94 -11.99
CA ASN A 19 -4.60 -5.07 -12.75
C ASN A 19 -5.50 -4.25 -11.82
N TRP A 20 -5.99 -4.86 -10.74
CA TRP A 20 -6.75 -4.17 -9.71
C TRP A 20 -5.91 -3.07 -9.02
N ALA A 21 -4.68 -3.37 -8.61
CA ALA A 21 -3.77 -2.39 -8.02
C ALA A 21 -3.48 -1.22 -8.96
N LEU A 22 -3.24 -1.48 -10.25
CA LEU A 22 -3.01 -0.44 -11.25
C LEU A 22 -4.24 0.44 -11.48
N SER A 23 -5.44 -0.16 -11.49
CA SER A 23 -6.71 0.56 -11.54
C SER A 23 -6.85 1.52 -10.37
N LEU A 24 -6.56 1.07 -9.14
CA LEU A 24 -6.61 1.91 -7.95
C LEU A 24 -5.61 3.06 -8.04
N ILE A 25 -4.35 2.77 -8.35
CA ILE A 25 -3.28 3.78 -8.47
C ILE A 25 -3.67 4.88 -9.45
N ASN A 26 -4.27 4.52 -10.60
CA ASN A 26 -4.68 5.48 -11.62
C ASN A 26 -5.96 6.27 -11.25
N SER A 27 -6.82 5.71 -10.39
CA SER A 27 -8.07 6.35 -9.98
C SER A 27 -7.92 7.36 -8.84
N LYS A 28 -6.79 7.31 -8.11
CA LYS A 28 -6.57 8.11 -6.90
C LYS A 28 -5.68 9.31 -7.18
N ASN A 29 -5.87 10.37 -6.39
CA ASN A 29 -4.99 11.54 -6.44
C ASN A 29 -3.60 11.18 -5.88
N GLN A 30 -2.57 11.27 -6.72
CA GLN A 30 -1.19 10.90 -6.40
C GLN A 30 -0.61 11.71 -5.24
N GLU A 31 -1.06 12.95 -5.00
CA GLU A 31 -0.57 13.79 -3.90
C GLU A 31 -0.89 13.18 -2.52
N ASN A 32 -2.05 12.50 -2.41
CA ASN A 32 -2.58 11.95 -1.16
C ASN A 32 -2.54 10.41 -1.13
N LEU A 33 -1.75 9.80 -2.02
CA LEU A 33 -1.63 8.36 -2.16
C LEU A 33 -0.32 7.87 -1.52
N TRP A 34 -0.42 6.89 -0.64
CA TRP A 34 0.72 6.12 -0.13
C TRP A 34 0.55 4.64 -0.49
N ILE A 35 1.65 3.98 -0.81
CA ILE A 35 1.64 2.55 -1.15
C ILE A 35 2.65 1.81 -0.28
N VAL A 36 2.19 0.78 0.40
CA VAL A 36 3.02 -0.20 1.10
C VAL A 36 3.09 -1.47 0.26
N VAL A 37 4.29 -1.98 0.02
CA VAL A 37 4.50 -3.18 -0.80
C VAL A 37 5.54 -4.12 -0.19
N ASP A 38 5.45 -5.42 -0.47
CA ASP A 38 6.58 -6.32 -0.24
C ASP A 38 7.63 -6.20 -1.36
N GLU A 39 8.84 -6.71 -1.11
CA GLU A 39 9.97 -6.61 -2.05
C GLU A 39 9.66 -7.17 -3.44
N LYS A 40 8.93 -8.29 -3.54
CA LYS A 40 8.60 -8.90 -4.83
C LYS A 40 7.59 -8.05 -5.61
N THR A 41 6.63 -7.43 -4.92
CA THR A 41 5.69 -6.49 -5.55
C THR A 41 6.40 -5.22 -6.01
N MET A 42 7.33 -4.69 -5.21
CA MET A 42 8.15 -3.54 -5.61
C MET A 42 8.91 -3.78 -6.92
N LYS A 43 9.54 -4.96 -7.06
CA LYS A 43 10.21 -5.35 -8.32
C LYS A 43 9.26 -5.39 -9.50
N THR A 44 8.01 -5.83 -9.28
CA THR A 44 6.97 -5.87 -10.31
C THR A 44 6.54 -4.48 -10.74
N LEU A 45 6.31 -3.57 -9.78
CA LEU A 45 5.96 -2.17 -10.06
C LEU A 45 7.11 -1.42 -10.77
N ALA A 46 8.36 -1.68 -10.39
CA ALA A 46 9.54 -1.11 -11.04
C ALA A 46 9.63 -1.52 -12.52
N ARG A 47 9.41 -2.81 -12.83
CA ARG A 47 9.38 -3.31 -14.22
C ARG A 47 8.26 -2.69 -15.06
N ARG A 48 7.20 -2.20 -14.42
CA ARG A 48 6.06 -1.51 -15.05
C ARG A 48 6.21 0.02 -15.09
N ASN A 49 7.37 0.57 -14.70
CA ASN A 49 7.64 2.01 -14.59
C ASN A 49 6.73 2.79 -13.61
N ILE A 50 5.97 2.11 -12.75
CA ILE A 50 5.05 2.75 -11.79
C ILE A 50 5.82 3.56 -10.73
N VAL A 51 7.01 3.11 -10.38
CA VAL A 51 7.89 3.76 -9.38
C VAL A 51 8.29 5.17 -9.82
N LYS A 52 8.45 5.42 -11.13
CA LYS A 52 8.80 6.76 -11.64
C LYS A 52 7.67 7.78 -11.40
N THR A 53 6.43 7.31 -11.40
CA THR A 53 5.24 8.15 -11.22
C THR A 53 4.99 8.47 -9.75
N LEU A 54 5.25 7.50 -8.86
CA LEU A 54 4.90 7.62 -7.43
C LEU A 54 6.07 8.03 -6.53
N GLY A 55 7.31 7.86 -6.99
CA GLY A 55 8.51 8.30 -6.30
C GLY A 55 8.57 7.82 -4.84
N GLU A 56 8.71 8.76 -3.92
CA GLU A 56 8.89 8.54 -2.47
C GLU A 56 7.62 8.05 -1.75
N LYS A 57 6.49 7.94 -2.45
CA LYS A 57 5.21 7.48 -1.87
C LYS A 57 5.10 5.96 -1.74
N ILE A 58 6.14 5.23 -2.10
CA ILE A 58 6.20 3.77 -1.97
C ILE A 58 7.09 3.38 -0.79
N LEU A 59 6.49 2.71 0.20
CA LEU A 59 7.15 2.11 1.34
C LEU A 59 7.30 0.61 1.11
N VAL A 60 8.54 0.12 1.13
CA VAL A 60 8.82 -1.31 0.99
C VAL A 60 8.88 -1.94 2.38
N PHE A 61 7.96 -2.84 2.67
CA PHE A 61 7.93 -3.58 3.92
C PHE A 61 9.05 -4.62 3.97
N SER A 62 9.83 -4.58 5.04
CA SER A 62 10.82 -5.58 5.41
C SER A 62 10.49 -6.06 6.82
N GLY A 63 10.16 -7.34 6.97
CA GLY A 63 9.68 -7.92 8.23
C GLY A 63 10.68 -7.91 9.40
N ARG A 64 11.85 -7.28 9.25
CA ARG A 64 12.91 -7.25 10.28
C ARG A 64 12.65 -6.21 11.39
N ASN A 65 11.89 -5.14 11.14
CA ASN A 65 11.60 -4.07 12.10
C ASN A 65 10.15 -3.56 11.97
N PHE A 66 9.18 -4.42 12.29
CA PHE A 66 7.76 -4.12 12.07
C PHE A 66 7.26 -2.89 12.85
N GLU A 67 7.70 -2.68 14.09
CA GLU A 67 7.22 -1.58 14.95
C GLU A 67 7.65 -0.22 14.40
N GLU A 68 8.92 -0.07 14.02
CA GLU A 68 9.43 1.16 13.42
C GLU A 68 8.73 1.45 12.09
N PHE A 69 8.54 0.43 11.26
CA PHE A 69 7.81 0.54 10.01
C PHE A 69 6.37 1.02 10.23
N SER A 70 5.70 0.45 11.22
CA SER A 70 4.33 0.78 11.60
C SER A 70 4.19 2.24 12.02
N LEU A 71 5.10 2.74 12.85
CA LEU A 71 5.10 4.15 13.26
C LEU A 71 5.29 5.09 12.06
N ARG A 72 6.24 4.78 11.17
CA ARG A 72 6.46 5.55 9.94
C ARG A 72 5.20 5.56 9.07
N LEU A 73 4.57 4.41 8.88
CA LEU A 73 3.35 4.27 8.09
C LEU A 73 2.23 5.17 8.63
N LEU A 74 1.97 5.13 9.93
CA LEU A 74 0.89 5.92 10.55
C LEU A 74 1.14 7.42 10.47
N VAL A 75 2.39 7.85 10.72
CA VAL A 75 2.77 9.26 10.68
C VAL A 75 2.66 9.83 9.27
N LEU A 76 3.08 9.06 8.25
CA LEU A 76 3.13 9.49 6.86
C LEU A 76 1.78 9.43 6.17
N SER A 77 1.05 8.32 6.35
CA SER A 77 -0.12 8.03 5.52
C SER A 77 -1.41 8.64 6.04
N LYS A 78 -1.62 8.67 7.37
CA LYS A 78 -2.85 9.12 8.05
C LYS A 78 -4.11 8.85 7.20
N PRO A 79 -4.39 7.56 6.88
CA PRO A 79 -5.30 7.22 5.81
C PRO A 79 -6.75 7.37 6.24
N ASP A 80 -7.56 7.93 5.35
CA ASP A 80 -9.02 7.96 5.46
C ASP A 80 -9.63 6.69 4.82
N GLU A 81 -8.93 6.13 3.83
CA GLU A 81 -9.33 4.92 3.13
C GLU A 81 -8.13 3.98 2.91
N ILE A 82 -8.35 2.68 3.11
CA ILE A 82 -7.31 1.66 2.97
C ILE A 82 -7.78 0.58 1.99
N TYR A 83 -6.91 0.25 1.03
CA TYR A 83 -7.08 -0.91 0.15
C TYR A 83 -5.99 -1.93 0.41
N VAL A 84 -6.37 -3.19 0.57
CA VAL A 84 -5.47 -4.29 0.93
C VAL A 84 -5.56 -5.40 -0.10
N CYS A 85 -4.41 -5.93 -0.50
CA CYS A 85 -4.33 -7.18 -1.24
C CYS A 85 -3.03 -7.88 -0.87
N ASP A 86 -3.08 -8.86 0.03
CA ASP A 86 -1.91 -9.60 0.52
C ASP A 86 -1.98 -11.08 0.14
N GLU A 87 -1.76 -11.37 -1.14
CA GLU A 87 -1.83 -12.75 -1.65
C GLU A 87 -0.69 -13.65 -1.12
N ARG A 88 0.36 -13.06 -0.53
CA ARG A 88 1.50 -13.80 0.04
C ARG A 88 1.47 -13.91 1.56
N GLY A 89 0.56 -13.21 2.24
CA GLY A 89 0.47 -13.16 3.71
C GLY A 89 1.65 -12.45 4.39
N VAL A 90 2.46 -11.70 3.65
CA VAL A 90 3.69 -11.09 4.19
C VAL A 90 3.44 -9.72 4.81
N LEU A 91 2.28 -9.12 4.55
CA LEU A 91 1.87 -7.83 5.10
C LEU A 91 0.86 -7.97 6.24
N GLU A 92 0.55 -9.20 6.68
CA GLU A 92 -0.37 -9.47 7.79
C GLU A 92 -0.10 -8.65 9.06
N PRO A 93 1.16 -8.46 9.52
CA PRO A 93 1.44 -7.57 10.64
C PRO A 93 0.90 -6.14 10.41
N VAL A 94 1.12 -5.59 9.20
CA VAL A 94 0.63 -4.26 8.83
C VAL A 94 -0.89 -4.24 8.79
N ILE A 95 -1.52 -5.27 8.22
CA ILE A 95 -3.00 -5.35 8.14
C ILE A 95 -3.63 -5.40 9.53
N ARG A 96 -3.05 -6.15 10.47
CA ARG A 96 -3.51 -6.19 11.87
C ARG A 96 -3.47 -4.83 12.54
N LEU A 97 -2.40 -4.07 12.31
CA LEU A 97 -2.29 -2.69 12.79
C LEU A 97 -3.39 -1.81 12.19
N LEU A 98 -3.57 -1.86 10.87
CA LEU A 98 -4.54 -1.03 10.17
C LEU A 98 -5.98 -1.31 10.61
N ARG A 99 -6.32 -2.59 10.84
CA ARG A 99 -7.63 -2.98 11.40
C ARG A 99 -7.89 -2.38 12.79
N ALA A 100 -6.84 -2.14 13.59
CA ALA A 100 -6.97 -1.50 14.90
C ALA A 100 -7.28 0.01 14.82
N LEU A 101 -7.04 0.67 13.68
CA LEU A 101 -7.26 2.11 13.50
C LEU A 101 -8.72 2.51 13.28
N ARG A 102 -9.65 1.55 13.16
CA ARG A 102 -11.07 1.79 12.83
C ARG A 102 -11.28 2.56 11.53
N VAL A 103 -10.34 2.41 10.58
CA VAL A 103 -10.45 2.94 9.21
C VAL A 103 -11.08 1.88 8.30
N SER A 104 -11.87 2.30 7.32
CA SER A 104 -12.48 1.38 6.35
C SER A 104 -11.40 0.70 5.50
N ILE A 105 -11.40 -0.65 5.50
CA ILE A 105 -10.50 -1.48 4.70
C ILE A 105 -11.30 -2.16 3.59
N ARG A 106 -10.81 -2.08 2.36
CA ARG A 106 -11.35 -2.77 1.19
C ARG A 106 -10.33 -3.77 0.66
N GLU A 107 -10.74 -5.02 0.53
CA GLU A 107 -9.86 -6.12 0.11
C GLU A 107 -10.05 -6.41 -1.40
N CYS A 108 -8.99 -6.91 -2.04
CA CYS A 108 -9.08 -7.66 -3.30
C CYS A 108 -9.60 -9.09 -3.02
#